data_AF-A0A1H5I606-F1
#
_entry.id   AF-A0A1H5I606-F1
#
_cell.length_a   1.000
_cell.length_b   1.000
_cell.length_c   1.000
_cell.angle_alpha   90.00
_cell.angle_beta   90.00
_cell.angle_gamma   90.00
#
_symmetry.space_group_name_H-M   'P 1'
#
loop_
_entity.id
_entity.type
_entity.pdbx_description
1 polymer ?
#
loop_
_entity_poly.entity_id
_entity_poly.type
_entity_poly.pdbx_seq_one_letter_code
_entity_poly.pdbx_strand_id
1 'polypeptide(L)'
;MSGPTTDDVRAFFGAFLNQKLEGRGRRPLRDLPDDYDLLLSGALDSLAFVEMMMAAGEHFDGEIDFENLDPERMTLIGPLCLFVSEQLTQARWRNGATGSSPPFG
;
A
#
# COMPACT_ATOMS: atom_id res chain seq x y z
N MET A 1 18.50 0.15 7.41
CA MET A 1 17.83 1.15 6.56
C MET A 1 16.34 0.98 6.78
N SER A 2 15.67 2.04 7.22
CA SER A 2 14.29 2.06 7.74
C SER A 2 13.29 1.51 6.72
N GLY A 3 12.25 0.82 7.18
CA GLY A 3 11.14 0.39 6.33
C GLY A 3 10.37 1.58 5.74
N PRO A 4 9.57 1.37 4.70
CA PRO A 4 8.76 2.41 4.09
C PRO A 4 7.77 2.96 5.13
N THR A 5 7.72 4.28 5.22
CA THR A 5 6.79 4.97 6.13
C THR A 5 5.43 5.14 5.46
N THR A 6 4.40 5.43 6.25
CA THR A 6 3.06 5.74 5.74
C THR A 6 3.07 6.87 4.69
N ASP A 7 3.97 7.85 4.84
CA ASP A 7 4.15 8.94 3.86
C ASP A 7 4.69 8.45 2.51
N ASP A 8 5.62 7.50 2.54
CA ASP A 8 6.21 6.90 1.34
C ASP A 8 5.18 6.09 0.54
N VAL A 9 4.39 5.27 1.26
CA VAL A 9 3.26 4.53 0.68
C VAL A 9 2.20 5.49 0.13
N ARG A 10 1.89 6.56 0.85
CA ARG A 10 0.93 7.59 0.41
C ARG A 10 1.41 8.30 -0.84
N ALA A 11 2.70 8.64 -0.92
CA ALA A 11 3.30 9.25 -2.10
C ALA A 11 3.22 8.30 -3.32
N PHE A 12 3.50 7.02 -3.12
CA PHE A 12 3.38 6.00 -4.15
C PHE A 12 1.94 5.86 -4.67
N PHE A 13 0.96 5.71 -3.77
CA PHE A 13 -0.44 5.63 -4.16
C PHE A 13 -0.92 6.91 -4.84
N GLY A 14 -0.53 8.10 -4.34
CA GLY A 14 -0.84 9.37 -4.97
C GLY A 14 -0.28 9.48 -6.40
N ALA A 15 0.95 9.02 -6.63
CA ALA A 15 1.54 8.97 -7.96
C ALA A 15 0.79 8.00 -8.90
N PHE A 16 0.43 6.81 -8.41
CA PHE A 16 -0.33 5.82 -9.16
C PHE A 16 -1.73 6.34 -9.54
N LEU A 17 -2.43 6.96 -8.60
CA LEU A 17 -3.72 7.61 -8.81
C LEU A 17 -3.63 8.74 -9.82
N ASN A 18 -2.64 9.62 -9.69
CA ASN A 18 -2.44 10.70 -10.64
C ASN A 18 -2.20 10.17 -12.07
N GLN A 19 -1.38 9.13 -12.22
CA GLN A 19 -1.18 8.49 -13.52
C GLN A 19 -2.49 7.93 -14.10
N LYS A 20 -3.30 7.23 -13.30
CA LYS A 20 -4.60 6.69 -13.75
C LYS A 20 -5.61 7.81 -14.07
N LEU A 21 -5.63 8.88 -13.29
CA LEU A 21 -6.50 10.04 -13.51
C LEU A 21 -6.12 10.80 -14.77
N GLU A 22 -4.83 11.05 -15.00
CA GLU A 22 -4.32 11.70 -16.21
C GLU A 22 -4.63 10.87 -17.45
N GLY A 23 -4.48 9.54 -17.39
CA GLY A 23 -4.89 8.63 -18.47
C GLY A 23 -6.39 8.68 -18.79
N ARG A 24 -7.22 9.10 -17.83
CA ARG A 24 -8.68 9.32 -18.00
C ARG A 24 -9.02 10.79 -18.31
N GLY A 25 -8.04 11.68 -18.48
CA GLY A 25 -8.25 13.12 -18.70
C GLY A 25 -8.79 13.87 -17.47
N ARG A 26 -8.69 13.27 -16.27
CA ARG A 26 -9.08 13.91 -15.00
C ARG A 26 -7.89 14.68 -14.42
N ARG A 27 -8.19 15.68 -13.58
CA ARG A 27 -7.14 16.43 -12.89
C ARG A 27 -6.48 15.58 -11.81
N PRO A 28 -5.16 15.72 -11.61
CA PRO A 28 -4.46 15.06 -10.53
C PRO A 28 -5.01 15.51 -9.17
N LEU A 29 -5.14 14.56 -8.24
CA LEU A 29 -5.50 14.84 -6.85
C LEU A 29 -4.27 15.42 -6.17
N ARG A 30 -4.39 16.66 -5.70
CA ARG A 30 -3.32 17.37 -5.00
C ARG A 30 -3.23 17.00 -3.52
N ASP A 31 -4.36 16.55 -2.96
CA ASP A 31 -4.51 16.13 -1.58
C ASP A 31 -5.41 14.90 -1.56
N LEU A 32 -4.93 13.80 -0.98
CA LEU A 32 -5.72 12.60 -0.76
C LEU A 32 -6.08 12.55 0.73
N PRO A 33 -7.30 12.92 1.14
CA PRO A 33 -7.67 12.84 2.55
C PRO A 33 -7.64 11.39 3.03
N ASP A 34 -7.34 11.15 4.30
CA ASP A 34 -7.21 9.80 4.84
C ASP A 34 -8.52 8.98 4.76
N ASP A 35 -9.66 9.68 4.74
CA ASP A 35 -11.01 9.11 4.55
C ASP A 35 -11.41 9.03 3.06
N TYR A 36 -10.47 9.21 2.14
CA TYR A 36 -10.75 9.14 0.70
C TYR A 36 -10.91 7.69 0.26
N ASP A 37 -12.14 7.37 -0.15
CA ASP A 37 -12.45 6.06 -0.68
C ASP A 37 -12.08 5.96 -2.18
N LEU A 38 -11.11 5.11 -2.49
CA LEU A 38 -10.55 4.92 -3.83
C LEU A 38 -11.55 4.32 -4.82
N LEU A 39 -12.40 3.39 -4.36
CA LEU A 39 -13.39 2.71 -5.19
C LEU A 39 -14.66 3.56 -5.34
N LEU A 40 -15.21 4.07 -4.24
CA LEU A 40 -16.43 4.88 -4.21
C LEU A 40 -16.23 6.25 -4.88
N SER A 41 -15.05 6.86 -4.76
CA SER A 41 -14.74 8.09 -5.51
C SER A 41 -14.63 7.85 -7.02
N GLY A 42 -14.53 6.58 -7.45
CA GLY A 42 -14.24 6.19 -8.82
C GLY A 42 -12.85 6.63 -9.29
N ALA A 43 -11.92 6.86 -8.35
CA ALA A 43 -10.53 7.15 -8.67
C ALA A 43 -9.80 5.88 -9.13
N LEU A 44 -10.11 4.75 -8.49
CA LEU A 44 -9.69 3.41 -8.91
C LEU A 44 -10.91 2.53 -9.17
N ASP A 45 -10.80 1.68 -10.18
CA ASP A 45 -11.67 0.52 -10.34
C ASP A 45 -11.16 -0.64 -9.46
N SER A 46 -12.01 -1.61 -9.15
CA SER A 46 -11.62 -2.81 -8.38
C SER A 46 -10.36 -3.48 -8.94
N LEU A 47 -10.21 -3.52 -10.26
CA LEU A 47 -9.01 -4.04 -10.91
C LEU A 47 -7.79 -3.11 -10.71
N ALA A 48 -7.94 -1.80 -10.93
CA ALA A 48 -6.85 -0.84 -10.77
C ALA A 48 -6.38 -0.75 -9.30
N PHE A 49 -7.30 -0.98 -8.36
CA PHE A 49 -7.01 -1.10 -6.95
C PHE A 49 -6.12 -2.31 -6.65
N VAL A 50 -6.45 -3.49 -7.18
CA VAL A 50 -5.60 -4.68 -7.04
C VAL A 50 -4.23 -4.49 -7.72
N GLU A 51 -4.17 -3.84 -8.90
CA GLU A 51 -2.91 -3.48 -9.55
C GLU A 51 -2.04 -2.58 -8.68
N MET A 52 -2.64 -1.56 -8.05
CA MET A 52 -1.93 -0.64 -7.16
C MET A 52 -1.32 -1.37 -5.97
N MET A 53 -2.07 -2.31 -5.39
CA MET A 53 -1.63 -3.10 -4.24
C MET A 53 -0.50 -4.06 -4.60
N MET A 54 -0.60 -4.76 -5.74
CA MET A 54 0.48 -5.61 -6.23
C MET A 54 1.74 -4.78 -6.55
N ALA A 55 1.57 -3.63 -7.18
CA ALA A 55 2.68 -2.73 -7.48
C ALA A 55 3.35 -2.20 -6.22
N ALA A 56 2.61 -1.91 -5.15
CA ALA A 56 3.19 -1.52 -3.86
C ALA A 56 4.00 -2.66 -3.24
N GLY A 57 3.48 -3.89 -3.21
CA GLY A 57 4.22 -5.05 -2.70
C GLY A 57 5.55 -5.26 -3.45
N GLU A 58 5.51 -5.22 -4.79
CA GLU A 58 6.73 -5.30 -5.61
C GLU A 58 7.67 -4.11 -5.42
N HIS A 59 7.14 -2.88 -5.32
CA HIS A 59 7.95 -1.67 -5.18
C HIS A 59 8.73 -1.66 -3.86
N PHE A 60 8.11 -2.16 -2.79
CA PHE A 60 8.68 -2.17 -1.45
C PHE A 60 9.41 -3.48 -1.10
N ASP A 61 9.52 -4.41 -2.05
CA ASP A 61 10.13 -5.74 -1.85
C ASP A 61 9.53 -6.46 -0.63
N GLY A 62 8.20 -6.41 -0.51
CA GLY A 62 7.48 -6.90 0.65
C GLY A 62 6.21 -7.66 0.30
N GLU A 63 5.93 -8.69 1.09
CA GLU A 63 4.69 -9.45 0.99
C GLU A 63 3.60 -8.72 1.78
N ILE A 64 2.62 -8.17 1.08
CA ILE A 64 1.44 -7.59 1.70
C ILE A 64 0.41 -8.72 1.80
N ASP A 65 0.10 -9.16 3.02
CA ASP A 65 -0.98 -10.13 3.23
C ASP A 65 -2.34 -9.42 3.06
N PHE A 66 -3.02 -9.76 1.97
CA PHE A 66 -4.32 -9.19 1.62
C PHE A 66 -5.50 -9.97 2.21
N GLU A 67 -5.27 -11.20 2.69
CA GLU A 67 -6.33 -12.04 3.25
C GLU A 67 -6.83 -11.49 4.59
N ASN A 68 -5.95 -10.83 5.34
CA ASN A 68 -6.30 -10.21 6.62
C ASN A 68 -6.77 -8.75 6.49
N LEU A 69 -6.92 -8.23 5.28
CA LEU A 69 -7.32 -6.85 5.04
C LEU A 69 -8.83 -6.74 4.79
N ASP A 70 -9.51 -5.98 5.64
CA ASP A 70 -10.96 -5.79 5.59
C ASP A 70 -11.33 -4.93 4.36
N PRO A 71 -12.17 -5.40 3.42
CA PRO A 71 -12.44 -4.71 2.16
C PRO A 71 -13.05 -3.32 2.37
N GLU A 72 -13.81 -3.10 3.44
CA GLU A 72 -14.40 -1.80 3.79
C GLU A 72 -13.35 -0.79 4.30
N ARG A 73 -12.23 -1.27 4.85
CA ARG A 73 -11.09 -0.44 5.28
C ARG A 73 -10.02 -0.33 4.20
N MET A 74 -9.99 -1.31 3.30
CA MET A 74 -9.09 -1.41 2.14
C MET A 74 -9.38 -0.35 1.08
N THR A 75 -10.60 0.18 1.02
CA THR A 75 -10.95 1.23 0.05
C THR A 75 -10.50 2.61 0.46
N LEU A 76 -10.27 2.85 1.76
CA LEU A 76 -9.84 4.14 2.29
C LEU A 76 -8.32 4.27 2.23
N ILE A 77 -7.82 5.35 1.63
CA ILE A 77 -6.37 5.57 1.46
C ILE A 77 -5.61 5.63 2.79
N GLY A 78 -6.18 6.21 3.85
CA GLY A 78 -5.54 6.38 5.15
C GLY A 78 -5.25 5.03 5.83
N PRO A 79 -6.29 4.23 6.14
CA PRO A 79 -6.14 2.89 6.70
C PRO A 79 -5.26 1.99 5.83
N LEU A 80 -5.38 2.10 4.50
CA LEU A 80 -4.57 1.35 3.55
C LEU A 80 -3.09 1.69 3.67
N CYS A 81 -2.73 2.97 3.69
CA CYS A 81 -1.32 3.39 3.81
C CYS A 81 -0.72 2.93 5.14
N LEU A 82 -1.48 3.05 6.23
CA LEU A 82 -1.08 2.58 7.56
C LEU A 82 -0.81 1.08 7.54
N PHE A 83 -1.79 0.29 7.08
CA PHE A 83 -1.68 -1.16 7.02
C PHE A 83 -0.51 -1.62 6.16
N VAL A 84 -0.35 -1.07 4.95
CA VAL A 84 0.75 -1.43 4.06
C VAL A 84 2.09 -1.08 4.68
N SER A 85 2.24 0.10 5.28
CA SER A 85 3.49 0.48 5.97
C SER A 85 3.81 -0.43 7.15
N GLU A 86 2.80 -0.85 7.92
CA GLU A 86 2.98 -1.81 9.01
C GLU A 86 3.38 -3.20 8.49
N GLN A 87 2.68 -3.71 7.47
CA GLN A 87 2.97 -5.00 6.84
C GLN A 87 4.39 -5.04 6.26
N LEU A 88 4.81 -4.00 5.55
CA LEU A 88 6.15 -3.91 4.97
C LEU A 88 7.22 -3.81 6.07
N THR A 89 6.91 -3.12 7.17
CA THR A 89 7.78 -3.09 8.34
C THR A 89 7.89 -4.48 8.97
N GLN A 90 6.78 -5.22 9.12
CA GLN A 90 6.74 -6.56 9.73
C GLN A 90 7.35 -7.65 8.83
N ALA A 91 7.07 -7.62 7.52
CA ALA A 91 7.59 -8.56 6.53
C ALA A 91 9.13 -8.57 6.51
N ARG A 92 9.75 -7.40 6.74
CA ARG A 92 11.21 -7.28 6.87
C ARG A 92 11.79 -8.06 8.07
N TRP A 93 11.07 -8.15 9.19
CA TRP A 93 11.49 -9.00 10.32
C TRP A 93 11.29 -10.49 10.02
N ARG A 94 10.23 -10.84 9.29
CA ARG A 94 9.90 -12.23 8.95
C ARG A 94 10.90 -12.83 7.95
N ASN A 95 11.37 -12.05 6.98
CA ASN A 95 12.36 -12.48 5.98
C ASN A 95 13.82 -12.48 6.49
N GLY A 96 14.14 -11.73 7.56
CA GLY A 96 15.48 -11.72 8.17
C GLY A 96 15.77 -12.87 9.14
N ALA A 97 14.74 -13.63 9.57
CA ALA A 97 14.85 -14.63 10.63
C ALA A 97 15.08 -16.08 10.14
N THR A 98 15.19 -16.33 8.83
CA THR A 98 15.53 -17.66 8.30
C THR A 98 17.05 -17.92 8.23
N GLY A 99 17.87 -17.00 8.75
CA GLY A 99 19.33 -17.05 8.63
C GLY A 99 20.13 -16.81 9.90
N SER A 100 19.61 -17.09 11.10
CA SER A 100 20.44 -17.35 12.29
C SER A 100 19.61 -17.98 13.41
N SER A 101 19.83 -19.27 13.63
CA SER A 101 19.40 -20.01 14.81
C SER A 101 19.78 -19.26 16.09
N PRO A 102 18.92 -19.19 17.12
CA PRO A 102 19.44 -19.05 18.46
C PRO A 102 20.00 -20.41 18.91
N PRO A 103 21.30 -20.52 19.26
CA PRO A 103 21.75 -21.65 20.07
C PRO A 103 21.23 -21.41 21.49
N PHE A 104 20.00 -21.82 21.76
CA PHE A 104 19.64 -22.10 23.14
C PHE A 104 20.26 -23.45 23.50
N GLY A 105 21.38 -23.36 24.23
CA GLY A 105 21.95 -24.47 25.00
C GLY A 105 21.21 -24.70 26.32
#